data_AF-A0A392TFS7-F1
#
_entry.id   AF-A0A392TFS7-F1
#
_cell.length_a   1.000
_cell.length_b   1.000
_cell.length_c   1.000
_cell.angle_alpha   90.00
_cell.angle_beta   90.00
_cell.angle_gamma   90.00
#
_symmetry.space_group_name_H-M   'P 1'
#
loop_
_entity.id
_entity.type
_entity.pdbx_description
1 polymer ?
#
loop_
_entity_poly.entity_id
_entity_poly.type
_entity_poly.pdbx_seq_one_letter_code
_entity_poly.pdbx_strand_id
1 'polypeptide(L)' 'MAKADREKIAFMTLSGNYYYNVMPFGLKNAGATYQSMMNK' A
#
# COMPACT_ATOMS: atom_id res chain seq x y z
N MET A 1 -3.73 -6.08 -2.37
CA MET A 1 -3.09 -5.00 -3.16
C MET A 1 -2.73 -5.56 -4.53
N ALA A 2 -3.24 -4.98 -5.62
CA ALA A 2 -2.90 -5.46 -6.96
C ALA A 2 -1.50 -4.98 -7.38
N LYS A 3 -0.84 -5.72 -8.28
CA LYS A 3 0.53 -5.38 -8.74
C LYS A 3 0.59 -4.02 -9.45
N ALA A 4 -0.44 -3.67 -10.21
CA ALA A 4 -0.56 -2.39 -10.90
C ALA A 4 -0.72 -1.18 -9.95
N ASP A 5 -1.13 -1.40 -8.69
CA ASP A 5 -1.31 -0.30 -7.72
C ASP A 5 -0.01 0.00 -6.96
N ARG A 6 1.02 -0.85 -7.05
CA ARG A 6 2.30 -0.67 -6.34
C ARG A 6 3.07 0.55 -6.84
N GLU A 7 3.06 0.78 -8.14
CA GLU A 7 3.75 1.92 -8.76
C GLU A 7 3.10 3.25 -8.37
N LYS A 8 1.77 3.27 -8.18
CA LYS A 8 1.02 4.48 -7.79
C LYS A 8 1.32 4.95 -6.36
N ILE A 9 1.84 4.05 -5.53
CA ILE A 9 2.22 4.36 -4.14
C ILE A 9 3.73 4.29 -3.92
N ALA A 10 4.52 4.35 -5.00
CA ALA A 10 5.96 4.41 -4.90
C ALA A 10 6.41 5.74 -4.26
N PHE A 11 7.51 5.70 -3.53
CA PHE A 11 8.10 6.86 -2.87
C PHE A 11 9.60 6.96 -3.21
N MET A 12 10.11 8.20 -3.19
CA MET A 12 11.51 8.49 -3.44
C MET A 12 12.26 8.58 -2.11
N THR A 13 13.44 7.95 -2.08
CA THR A 13 14.43 8.10 -1.03
C THR A 13 15.70 8.70 -1.65
N LEU A 14 16.65 9.13 -0.82
CA LEU A 14 17.96 9.60 -1.29
C LEU A 14 18.70 8.53 -2.12
N SER A 15 18.40 7.25 -1.86
CA SER A 15 19.04 6.11 -2.53
C SER A 15 18.28 5.59 -3.76
N GLY A 16 17.07 6.10 -4.03
CA GLY A 16 16.26 5.67 -5.18
C GLY A 16 14.75 5.53 -4.90
N ASN A 17 14.02 4.98 -5.88
CA ASN A 17 12.58 4.76 -5.81
C ASN A 17 12.25 3.38 -5.25
N TYR A 18 11.31 3.34 -4.31
CA TYR A 18 10.81 2.12 -3.68
C TYR A 18 9.30 2.08 -3.69
N TYR A 19 8.73 0.87 -3.59
CA TYR A 19 7.30 0.65 -3.40
C TYR A 19 7.07 -0.29 -2.23
N TYR A 20 5.91 -0.17 -1.58
CA TYR A 20 5.52 -1.10 -0.54
C TYR A 20 5.05 -2.45 -1.14
N ASN A 21 5.46 -3.55 -0.52
CA ASN A 21 5.02 -4.91 -0.90
C ASN A 21 3.61 -5.24 -0.41
N VAL A 22 3.19 -4.55 0.66
CA VAL A 22 1.86 -4.63 1.27
C VAL A 22 1.23 -3.24 1.29
N MET A 23 -0.07 -3.18 1.54
CA MET A 23 -0.76 -1.90 1.64
C MET A 23 -0.18 -1.08 2.83
N PRO A 24 0.37 0.12 2.61
CA PRO A 24 0.90 0.93 3.70
C PRO A 24 -0.21 1.62 4.49
N PHE A 25 0.11 2.01 5.72
CA PHE A 25 -0.73 2.89 6.52
C PHE A 25 -0.78 4.30 5.90
N GLY A 26 -1.88 5.01 6.15
CA GLY A 26 -2.09 6.37 5.60
C GLY A 26 -2.81 6.41 4.25
N LEU A 27 -3.08 5.27 3.61
CA LEU A 27 -4.02 5.23 2.49
C LEU A 27 -5.47 5.35 3.00
N LYS A 28 -6.29 6.15 2.31
CA LYS A 28 -7.71 6.35 2.65
C LYS A 28 -8.49 5.04 2.83
N ASN A 29 -8.14 4.01 2.07
CA ASN A 29 -8.82 2.71 2.07
C ASN A 29 -8.11 1.63 2.91
N ALA A 30 -7.01 1.96 3.60
CA ALA A 30 -6.24 0.99 4.39
C ALA A 30 -7.12 0.35 5.47
N GLY A 31 -7.84 1.16 6.25
CA GLY A 31 -8.70 0.67 7.34
C GLY A 31 -9.78 -0.32 6.86
N ALA A 32 -10.52 0.03 5.81
CA ALA A 32 -11.55 -0.84 5.25
C ALA A 32 -10.99 -2.17 4.72
N THR A 33 -9.80 -2.12 4.11
CA THR A 33 -9.12 -3.33 3.60
C THR A 33 -8.72 -4.26 4.74
N TYR A 34 -8.15 -3.72 5.83
CA TYR A 34 -7.81 -4.52 7.01
C TYR A 34 -9.05 -5.07 7.72
N GLN A 35 -10.09 -4.24 7.88
CA GLN A 35 -11.35 -4.68 8.47
C GLN A 35 -11.98 -5.82 7.68
N SER A 36 -12.00 -5.74 6.34
CA SER A 36 -12.50 -6.81 5.49
C SER A 36 -11.70 -8.10 5.59
N MET A 37 -10.41 -8.04 5.90
CA MET A 37 -9.59 -9.25 6.11
C MET A 37 -9.85 -9.89 7.48
N MET A 38 -10.13 -9.09 8.51
CA MET A 38 -10.42 -9.56 9.86
C MET A 38 -11.85 -10.08 10.05
N ASN A 39 -12.81 -9.48 9.34
CA ASN A 39 -14.22 -9.89 9.38
C ASN A 39 -14.51 -11.15 8.54
N LYS A 40 -13.48 -11.83 8.06
CA LYS A 40 -13.55 -13.03 7.25
C LYS A 40 -13.03 -14.21 8.05
#